data_AF-A0A5B7GR29-F1
#
_entry.id   AF-A0A5B7GR29-F1
#
_cell.length_a   1.000
_cell.length_b   1.000
_cell.length_c   1.000
_cell.angle_alpha   90.00
_cell.angle_beta   90.00
_cell.angle_gamma   90.00
#
_symmetry.space_group_name_H-M   'P 1'
#
loop_
_entity.id
_entity.type
_entity.pdbx_description
1 polymer ?
#
loop_
_entity_poly.entity_id
_entity_poly.type
_entity_poly.pdbx_seq_one_letter_code
_entity_poly.pdbx_strand_id
1 'polypeptide(L)'
;MCHIEAYNLNPKRISFVGHSLGNIIIRGAVSHPRMKPFLPRLHTFLSLSGPHLGTLYNNSGLVNMGSAYREMVSNLLQPIISSPSVTLVRYDIHHALPSTANSLIGRAAHIAVLDSELFIEKFLLVTGLKYFK
;
A
#
# COMPACT_ATOMS: atom_id res chain seq x y z
N MET A 1 2.25 15.31 -14.41
CA MET A 1 1.11 15.52 -15.33
C MET A 1 1.49 16.02 -16.72
N CYS A 2 2.76 16.37 -16.97
CA CYS A 2 3.24 16.65 -18.32
C CYS A 2 2.88 15.54 -19.32
N HIS A 3 2.94 14.25 -18.93
CA HIS A 3 2.65 13.15 -19.85
C HIS A 3 1.17 13.00 -20.26
N ILE A 4 0.21 13.20 -19.34
CA ILE A 4 -1.23 13.10 -19.67
C ILE A 4 -1.62 14.27 -20.58
N GLU A 5 -1.14 15.47 -20.25
CA GLU A 5 -1.40 16.69 -21.01
C GLU A 5 -0.70 16.64 -22.39
N ALA A 6 0.58 16.24 -22.43
CA ALA A 6 1.38 16.21 -23.67
C ALA A 6 0.87 15.20 -24.70
N TYR A 7 0.22 14.12 -24.25
CA TYR A 7 -0.30 13.07 -25.13
C TYR A 7 -1.83 13.08 -25.23
N ASN A 8 -2.49 14.13 -24.71
CA ASN A 8 -3.94 14.29 -24.68
C ASN A 8 -4.68 13.02 -24.21
N LEU A 9 -4.15 12.38 -23.18
CA LEU A 9 -4.71 11.14 -22.65
C LEU A 9 -5.94 11.45 -21.80
N ASN A 10 -7.03 10.69 -22.01
CA ASN A 10 -8.22 10.77 -21.19
C ASN A 10 -8.45 9.45 -20.42
N PRO A 11 -7.66 9.18 -19.36
CA PRO A 11 -7.76 7.93 -18.62
C PRO A 11 -9.13 7.81 -17.96
N LYS A 12 -9.88 6.74 -18.27
CA LYS A 12 -11.21 6.50 -17.68
C LYS A 12 -11.14 5.87 -16.30
N ARG A 13 -10.05 5.17 -16.01
CA ARG A 13 -9.80 4.47 -14.74
C ARG A 13 -8.32 4.57 -14.41
N ILE A 14 -8.01 4.85 -13.15
CA ILE A 14 -6.65 4.98 -12.64
C ILE A 14 -6.53 4.08 -11.41
N SER A 15 -5.53 3.21 -11.43
CA SER A 15 -5.17 2.36 -10.31
C SER A 15 -3.69 2.55 -9.98
N PHE A 16 -3.35 2.48 -8.70
CA PHE A 16 -2.00 2.61 -8.20
C PHE A 16 -1.54 1.31 -7.55
N VAL A 17 -0.27 0.96 -7.76
CA VAL A 17 0.44 -0.08 -7.00
C VAL A 17 1.63 0.60 -6.34
N GLY A 18 1.69 0.54 -5.02
CA GLY A 18 2.78 1.11 -4.24
C GLY A 18 3.50 0.04 -3.44
N HIS A 19 4.81 0.19 -3.31
CA HIS A 19 5.63 -0.62 -2.42
C HIS A 19 6.39 0.28 -1.45
N SER A 20 6.43 -0.11 -0.16
CA SER A 20 7.19 0.61 0.86
C SER A 20 6.84 2.11 0.88
N LEU A 21 7.84 3.00 0.80
CA LEU A 21 7.68 4.44 0.74
C LEU A 21 6.86 4.93 -0.47
N GLY A 22 6.84 4.18 -1.57
CA GLY A 22 6.04 4.48 -2.76
C GLY A 22 4.55 4.65 -2.43
N ASN A 23 4.06 3.96 -1.40
CA ASN A 23 2.69 4.12 -0.94
C ASN A 23 2.40 5.51 -0.36
N ILE A 24 3.34 6.08 0.40
CA ILE A 24 3.20 7.44 0.95
C ILE A 24 3.29 8.47 -0.15
N ILE A 25 4.18 8.26 -1.13
CA ILE A 25 4.30 9.12 -2.31
C ILE A 25 3.00 9.13 -3.11
N ILE A 26 2.39 7.97 -3.36
CA ILE A 26 1.10 7.86 -4.07
C ILE A 26 0.01 8.62 -3.31
N ARG A 27 -0.07 8.47 -1.99
CA ARG A 27 -1.04 9.23 -1.17
C ARG A 27 -0.83 10.73 -1.29
N GLY A 28 0.41 11.20 -1.17
CA GLY A 28 0.74 12.62 -1.38
C GLY A 28 0.39 13.11 -2.78
N ALA A 29 0.65 12.30 -3.81
CA ALA A 29 0.31 12.62 -5.19
C ALA A 29 -1.20 12.73 -5.40
N VAL A 30 -1.99 11.79 -4.88
CA VAL A 30 -3.46 11.80 -4.96
C VAL A 30 -4.06 12.99 -4.22
N SER A 31 -3.47 13.42 -3.10
CA SER A 31 -3.89 14.63 -2.37
C SER A 31 -3.52 15.94 -3.09
N HIS A 32 -2.67 15.90 -4.11
CA HIS A 32 -2.23 17.10 -4.80
C HIS A 32 -3.39 17.74 -5.60
N PRO A 33 -3.57 19.07 -5.61
CA PRO A 33 -4.69 19.74 -6.29
C PRO A 33 -4.83 19.36 -7.77
N ARG A 34 -3.71 19.14 -8.46
CA ARG A 34 -3.71 18.70 -9.87
C ARG A 34 -4.41 17.35 -10.09
N MET A 35 -4.45 16.47 -9.09
CA MET A 35 -5.14 15.18 -9.19
C MET A 35 -6.67 15.29 -9.01
N LYS A 36 -7.21 16.44 -8.55
CA LYS A 36 -8.65 16.62 -8.32
C LYS A 36 -9.56 16.16 -9.47
N PRO A 37 -9.29 16.48 -10.75
CA PRO A 37 -10.13 16.04 -11.87
C PRO A 37 -10.17 14.53 -12.08
N PHE A 38 -9.17 13.81 -11.55
CA PHE A 38 -8.98 12.38 -11.72
C PHE A 38 -9.46 11.57 -10.51
N LEU A 39 -9.75 12.22 -9.37
CA LEU A 39 -10.24 11.53 -8.16
C LEU A 39 -11.47 10.65 -8.42
N PRO A 40 -12.48 11.08 -9.22
CA PRO A 40 -13.63 10.23 -9.52
C PRO A 40 -13.29 9.00 -10.36
N ARG A 41 -12.09 8.93 -10.92
CA ARG A 41 -11.60 7.85 -11.79
C ARG A 41 -10.67 6.89 -11.07
N LEU A 42 -10.38 7.15 -9.78
CA LEU A 42 -9.56 6.25 -8.96
C LEU A 42 -10.35 4.99 -8.63
N HIS A 43 -9.73 3.83 -8.83
CA HIS A 43 -10.40 2.55 -8.67
C HIS A 43 -9.70 1.65 -7.64
N THR A 44 -8.41 1.38 -7.85
CA THR A 44 -7.66 0.45 -7.01
C THR A 44 -6.41 1.12 -6.50
N PHE A 45 -6.14 0.99 -5.20
CA PHE A 45 -4.82 1.25 -4.65
C PHE A 45 -4.32 0.00 -3.93
N LEU A 46 -3.37 -0.70 -4.55
CA LEU A 46 -2.72 -1.87 -3.98
C LEU A 46 -1.43 -1.44 -3.27
N SER A 47 -1.44 -1.54 -1.94
CA SER A 47 -0.27 -1.25 -1.11
C SER A 47 0.44 -2.53 -0.69
N LEU A 48 1.68 -2.70 -1.14
CA LEU A 48 2.58 -3.80 -0.75
C LEU A 48 3.59 -3.30 0.29
N SER A 49 3.68 -4.01 1.41
CA SER A 49 4.63 -3.71 2.50
C SER A 49 4.70 -2.21 2.86
N GLY A 50 3.55 -1.52 2.84
CA GLY A 50 3.49 -0.09 3.12
C GLY A 50 3.63 0.19 4.62
N PRO A 51 4.27 1.29 5.04
CA PRO A 51 4.40 1.65 6.46
C PRO A 51 3.06 2.12 7.09
N HIS A 52 1.92 1.78 6.48
CA HIS A 52 0.58 2.15 6.92
C HIS A 52 0.09 1.37 8.15
N LEU A 53 0.62 0.17 8.40
CA LEU A 53 -0.04 -0.88 9.19
C LEU A 53 0.87 -1.63 10.19
N GLY A 54 2.12 -1.20 10.36
CA GLY A 54 3.19 -1.96 11.03
C GLY A 54 2.95 -2.41 12.48
N THR A 55 1.89 -1.97 13.18
CA THR A 55 1.65 -2.37 14.59
C THR A 55 0.18 -2.51 15.00
N LEU A 56 -0.75 -2.94 14.14
CA LEU A 56 -2.10 -3.25 14.65
C LEU A 56 -2.16 -4.55 15.49
N TYR A 57 -1.12 -5.40 15.46
CA TYR A 57 -1.16 -6.73 16.13
C TYR A 57 0.14 -7.23 16.79
N ASN A 58 1.21 -6.43 16.90
CA ASN A 58 2.43 -6.88 17.58
C ASN A 58 2.58 -6.21 18.95
N ASN A 59 2.47 -7.03 20.01
CA ASN A 59 2.43 -6.61 21.43
C ASN A 59 3.83 -6.51 22.08
N SER A 60 4.88 -6.19 21.31
CA SER A 60 6.26 -6.11 21.82
C SER A 60 6.70 -4.64 21.94
N GLY A 61 7.05 -4.26 23.18
CA GLY A 61 7.17 -2.87 23.65
C GLY A 61 8.23 -2.02 22.96
N LEU A 62 7.80 -0.84 22.49
CA LEU A 62 8.64 0.34 22.32
C LEU A 62 7.84 1.57 22.78
N VAL A 63 7.98 1.90 24.06
CA VAL A 63 6.98 2.67 24.83
C VAL A 63 6.96 4.18 24.54
N ASN A 64 7.85 4.71 23.69
CA ASN A 64 7.77 6.11 23.19
C ASN A 64 7.50 6.24 21.68
N MET A 65 7.70 5.19 20.88
CA MET A 65 7.26 5.16 19.48
C MET A 65 5.77 4.82 19.37
N GLY A 66 5.19 4.16 20.38
CA GLY A 66 3.81 3.67 20.35
C GLY A 66 2.74 4.76 20.17
N SER A 67 2.87 5.94 20.79
CA SER A 67 1.84 6.99 20.70
C SER A 67 1.87 7.72 19.37
N ALA A 68 3.03 8.28 18.97
CA ALA A 68 3.19 9.00 17.71
C ALA A 68 2.94 8.08 16.49
N TYR A 69 3.37 6.81 16.57
CA TYR A 69 3.09 5.84 15.52
C TYR A 69 1.61 5.46 15.47
N ARG A 70 0.95 5.25 16.61
CA ARG A 70 -0.51 5.01 16.67
C ARG A 70 -1.30 6.18 16.13
N GLU A 71 -0.89 7.41 16.45
CA GLU A 71 -1.51 8.62 15.93
C GLU A 71 -1.34 8.69 14.41
N MET A 72 -0.13 8.44 13.89
CA MET A 72 0.12 8.37 12.45
C MET A 72 -0.75 7.31 11.76
N VAL A 73 -0.80 6.08 12.29
CA VAL A 73 -1.64 5.00 11.75
C VAL A 73 -3.12 5.38 11.80
N SER A 74 -3.58 5.94 12.92
CA SER A 74 -4.95 6.42 13.07
C SER A 74 -5.30 7.47 12.01
N ASN A 75 -4.46 8.49 11.85
CA ASN A 75 -4.66 9.55 10.86
C ASN A 75 -4.61 9.03 9.42
N LEU A 76 -3.86 7.96 9.16
CA LEU A 76 -3.78 7.34 7.83
C LEU A 76 -4.96 6.40 7.52
N LEU A 77 -5.48 5.67 8.50
CA LEU A 77 -6.46 4.61 8.31
C LEU A 77 -7.89 5.01 8.65
N GLN A 78 -8.12 5.86 9.67
CA GLN A 78 -9.46 6.29 10.06
C GLN A 78 -10.26 6.87 8.88
N PRO A 79 -9.73 7.79 8.06
CA PRO A 79 -10.49 8.32 6.93
C PRO A 79 -10.87 7.26 5.89
N ILE A 80 -10.07 6.21 5.76
CA ILE A 80 -10.31 5.09 4.83
C ILE A 80 -11.41 4.19 5.39
N ILE A 81 -11.31 3.82 6.67
CA ILE A 81 -12.26 2.93 7.35
C ILE A 81 -13.64 3.59 7.50
N SER A 82 -13.67 4.91 7.75
CA SER A 82 -14.92 5.66 7.88
C SER A 82 -15.58 6.00 6.54
N SER A 83 -14.94 5.72 5.40
CA SER A 83 -15.49 6.06 4.08
C SER A 83 -16.41 4.94 3.56
N PRO A 84 -17.72 5.18 3.39
CA PRO A 84 -18.65 4.14 2.96
C PRO A 84 -18.45 3.71 1.50
N SER A 85 -17.78 4.53 0.69
CA SER A 85 -17.46 4.22 -0.71
C SER A 85 -16.15 3.44 -0.87
N VAL A 86 -15.43 3.16 0.22
CA VAL A 86 -14.13 2.48 0.19
C VAL A 86 -14.26 1.08 0.75
N THR A 87 -13.73 0.11 0.01
CA THR A 87 -13.54 -1.26 0.50
C THR A 87 -12.06 -1.46 0.83
N LEU A 88 -11.75 -1.71 2.11
CA LEU A 88 -10.39 -2.01 2.56
C LEU A 88 -10.24 -3.52 2.76
N VAL A 89 -9.27 -4.13 2.05
CA VAL A 89 -8.94 -5.56 2.19
C VAL A 89 -7.48 -5.68 2.60
N ARG A 90 -7.22 -6.48 3.63
CA ARG A 90 -5.87 -6.78 4.13
C ARG A 90 -5.50 -8.23 3.81
N TYR A 91 -4.30 -8.41 3.29
CA TYR A 91 -3.67 -9.71 3.10
C TYR A 91 -2.44 -9.79 3.98
N ASP A 92 -2.42 -10.73 4.92
CA ASP A 92 -1.24 -11.06 5.72
C ASP A 92 -0.49 -12.22 5.05
N ILE A 93 0.80 -12.01 4.80
CA ILE A 93 1.64 -12.96 4.06
C ILE A 93 2.77 -13.40 4.99
N HIS A 94 2.85 -14.69 5.23
CA HIS A 94 3.87 -15.30 6.08
C HIS A 94 4.89 -16.02 5.20
N HIS A 95 6.10 -15.48 5.13
CA HIS A 95 7.22 -16.16 4.49
C HIS A 95 7.99 -16.97 5.54
N ALA A 96 8.24 -18.25 5.25
CA ALA A 96 9.20 -19.06 6.00
C ALA A 96 10.62 -18.66 5.56
N LEU A 97 11.17 -17.61 6.17
CA LEU A 97 12.51 -17.12 5.87
C LEU A 97 13.55 -17.86 6.71
N PRO A 98 14.71 -18.23 6.14
CA PRO A 98 15.83 -18.77 6.92
C PRO A 98 16.29 -17.76 7.98
N SER A 99 16.59 -18.25 9.18
CA SER A 99 17.05 -17.47 10.33
C SER A 99 18.43 -16.83 10.05
N THR A 100 18.44 -15.68 9.38
CA THR A 100 19.65 -14.94 9.00
C THR A 100 19.62 -13.53 9.59
N ALA A 101 20.78 -12.85 9.70
CA ALA A 101 20.80 -11.45 10.13
C ALA A 101 19.92 -10.54 9.24
N ASN A 102 19.75 -10.90 7.96
CA ASN A 102 18.87 -10.22 7.01
C ASN A 102 17.37 -10.42 7.31
N SER A 103 16.99 -11.58 7.85
CA SER A 103 15.61 -11.81 8.34
C SER A 103 15.36 -11.14 9.68
N LEU A 104 16.39 -11.04 10.54
CA LEU A 104 16.32 -10.38 11.85
C LEU A 104 16.10 -8.86 11.76
N ILE A 105 16.70 -8.20 10.75
CA ILE A 105 16.54 -6.75 10.51
C ILE A 105 15.20 -6.43 9.80
N GLY A 106 14.45 -7.46 9.37
CA GLY A 106 13.16 -7.29 8.71
C GLY A 106 13.22 -6.87 7.23
N ARG A 107 14.39 -6.46 6.71
CA ARG A 107 14.57 -6.09 5.29
C ARG A 107 14.28 -7.27 4.35
N ALA A 108 14.76 -8.48 4.68
CA ALA A 108 14.49 -9.66 3.87
C ALA A 108 12.99 -9.97 3.83
N ALA A 109 12.28 -9.88 4.95
CA ALA A 109 10.83 -10.05 4.99
C ALA A 109 10.08 -8.95 4.23
N HIS A 110 10.58 -7.71 4.29
CA HIS A 110 9.98 -6.56 3.63
C HIS A 110 10.00 -6.68 2.09
N ILE A 111 11.10 -7.19 1.51
CA ILE A 111 11.26 -7.34 0.05
C ILE A 111 10.92 -8.75 -0.47
N ALA A 112 10.88 -9.77 0.39
CA ALA A 112 10.60 -11.16 0.00
C ALA A 112 9.29 -11.32 -0.78
N VAL A 113 8.32 -10.46 -0.52
CA VAL A 113 7.04 -10.42 -1.23
C VAL A 113 7.22 -10.07 -2.72
N LEU A 114 8.20 -9.23 -3.05
CA LEU A 114 8.49 -8.80 -4.42
C LEU A 114 9.53 -9.69 -5.12
N ASP A 115 10.47 -10.24 -4.37
CA ASP A 115 11.52 -11.12 -4.92
C ASP A 115 10.97 -12.49 -5.37
N SER A 116 9.76 -12.86 -4.95
CA SER A 116 9.13 -14.11 -5.34
C SER A 116 8.14 -13.90 -6.51
N GLU A 117 8.63 -14.12 -7.73
CA GLU A 117 7.79 -14.07 -8.94
C GLU A 117 6.58 -15.00 -8.84
N LEU A 118 6.79 -16.23 -8.36
CA LEU A 118 5.72 -17.22 -8.15
C LEU A 118 4.65 -16.70 -7.19
N PHE A 119 5.06 -16.01 -6.12
CA PHE A 119 4.11 -15.40 -5.19
C PHE A 119 3.33 -14.28 -5.86
N ILE A 120 4.01 -13.34 -6.54
CA ILE A 120 3.37 -12.21 -7.21
C ILE A 120 2.39 -12.67 -8.27
N GLU A 121 2.79 -13.64 -9.10
CA GLU A 121 1.95 -14.24 -10.12
C GLU A 121 0.70 -14.87 -9.49
N LYS A 122 0.85 -15.75 -8.50
CA LYS A 122 -0.28 -16.40 -7.84
C LYS A 122 -1.16 -15.40 -7.12
N PHE A 123 -0.58 -14.46 -6.39
CA PHE A 123 -1.31 -13.42 -5.66
C PHE A 123 -2.17 -12.59 -6.62
N LEU A 124 -1.60 -12.10 -7.72
CA LEU A 124 -2.32 -11.31 -8.71
C LEU A 124 -3.37 -12.15 -9.43
N LEU A 125 -3.02 -13.32 -9.96
CA LEU A 125 -3.93 -14.15 -10.75
C LEU A 125 -5.13 -14.67 -9.93
N VAL A 126 -4.87 -15.14 -8.71
CA VAL A 126 -5.91 -15.76 -7.88
C VAL A 126 -6.75 -14.72 -7.18
N THR A 127 -6.14 -13.61 -6.74
CA THR A 127 -6.78 -12.69 -5.79
C THR A 127 -6.76 -11.24 -6.22
N GLY A 128 -5.61 -10.71 -6.64
CA GLY A 128 -5.40 -9.27 -6.86
C GLY A 128 -6.11 -8.71 -8.10
N LEU A 129 -6.08 -9.44 -9.22
CA LEU A 129 -6.54 -8.94 -10.52
C LEU A 129 -8.03 -8.59 -10.54
N LYS A 130 -8.86 -9.25 -9.73
CA LYS A 130 -10.30 -8.94 -9.67
C LYS A 130 -10.57 -7.49 -9.26
N TYR A 131 -9.65 -6.86 -8.53
CA TYR A 131 -9.79 -5.47 -8.10
C TYR A 131 -9.40 -4.45 -9.17
N PHE A 132 -8.78 -4.87 -10.27
CA PHE A 132 -8.38 -3.99 -11.39
C PHE A 132 -9.35 -4.04 -12.58
N LYS A 133 -10.35 -4.92 -12.53
CA LYS A 133 -11.36 -5.10 -13.58
C LYS A 133 -12.46 -4.03 -13.54
#